data_AF-A0A4Q2ZE15-F1
#
_entry.id   AF-A0A4Q2ZE15-F1
#
_cell.length_a   1.000
_cell.length_b   1.000
_cell.length_c   1.000
_cell.angle_alpha   90.00
_cell.angle_beta   90.00
_cell.angle_gamma   90.00
#
_symmetry.space_group_name_H-M   'P 1'
#
loop_
_entity.id
_entity.type
_entity.pdbx_description
1 polymer ?
#
loop_
_entity_poly.entity_id
_entity_poly.type
_entity_poly.pdbx_seq_one_letter_code
_entity_poly.pdbx_strand_id
1 'polypeptide(L)'
;FTPIGQSARRLDRNYTVVGRIIEGMQFMSAMPRSSAAMGVYATEAEHTVIASVRLATQLPEDERPHFQYRATDNARYAAMIALKEKPAAPTVGTGLEVCDLTPGVRRKQ
;
A
#
# COMPACT_ATOMS: atom_id res chain seq x y z
N PHE A 1 -7.93 -7.85 -6.31
CA PHE A 1 -6.80 -7.18 -6.99
C PHE A 1 -6.24 -6.11 -6.07
N THR A 2 -5.04 -5.60 -6.36
CA THR A 2 -4.41 -4.50 -5.62
C THR A 2 -4.07 -3.39 -6.60
N PRO A 3 -4.52 -2.14 -6.38
CA PRO A 3 -4.02 -0.99 -7.13
C PRO A 3 -2.52 -0.80 -6.90
N ILE A 4 -1.72 -0.78 -7.98
CA ILE A 4 -0.25 -0.68 -7.94
C ILE A 4 0.29 0.57 -8.66
N GLY A 5 -0.57 1.56 -8.92
CA GLY A 5 -0.23 2.79 -9.62
C GLY A 5 -0.95 3.99 -9.01
N GLN A 6 -1.42 4.91 -9.86
CA GLN A 6 -2.21 6.06 -9.43
C GLN A 6 -3.48 5.64 -8.66
N SER A 7 -4.02 6.56 -7.86
CA SER A 7 -5.18 6.30 -7.02
C SER A 7 -6.38 5.84 -7.86
N ALA A 8 -6.85 4.62 -7.61
CA ALA A 8 -7.93 3.99 -8.38
C ALA A 8 -9.34 4.46 -7.95
N ARG A 9 -9.51 5.76 -7.71
CA ARG A 9 -10.71 6.37 -7.10
C ARG A 9 -12.00 6.15 -7.88
N ARG A 10 -11.91 5.85 -9.19
CA ARG A 10 -13.08 5.46 -10.01
C ARG A 10 -13.77 4.18 -9.49
N LEU A 11 -13.04 3.33 -8.76
CA LEU A 11 -13.56 2.08 -8.23
C LEU A 11 -14.22 2.25 -6.85
N ASP A 12 -14.13 3.44 -6.25
CA ASP A 12 -14.77 3.75 -4.97
C ASP A 12 -16.28 3.44 -5.07
N ARG A 13 -16.82 2.77 -4.04
CA ARG A 13 -18.24 2.34 -3.94
C ARG A 13 -18.70 1.31 -4.98
N ASN A 14 -17.83 0.87 -5.89
CA ASN A 14 -18.14 -0.18 -6.88
C ASN A 14 -17.49 -1.53 -6.52
N TYR A 15 -16.46 -1.51 -5.67
CA TYR A 15 -15.73 -2.70 -5.22
C TYR A 15 -15.63 -2.75 -3.70
N THR A 16 -15.58 -3.97 -3.16
CA THR A 16 -15.42 -4.19 -1.71
C THR A 16 -13.95 -4.11 -1.34
N VAL A 17 -13.59 -3.09 -0.55
CA VAL A 17 -12.25 -2.95 0.02
C VAL A 17 -12.19 -3.74 1.32
N VAL A 18 -11.29 -4.71 1.40
CA VAL A 18 -11.15 -5.63 2.55
C VAL A 18 -9.89 -5.42 3.37
N GLY A 19 -8.98 -4.56 2.93
CA GLY A 19 -7.72 -4.32 3.63
C GLY A 19 -6.77 -3.41 2.86
N ARG A 20 -5.54 -3.34 3.36
CA ARG A 20 -4.43 -2.58 2.77
C ARG A 20 -3.12 -3.32 2.93
N ILE A 21 -2.18 -3.07 2.04
CA ILE A 21 -0.80 -3.56 2.16
C ILE A 21 -0.04 -2.63 3.10
N ILE A 22 0.55 -3.19 4.15
CA ILE A 22 1.36 -2.45 5.14
C ILE A 22 2.87 -2.71 4.99
N GLU A 23 3.23 -3.72 4.21
CA GLU A 23 4.60 -4.09 3.90
C GLU A 23 4.63 -4.93 2.62
N GLY A 24 5.71 -4.88 1.85
CA GLY A 24 5.90 -5.74 0.68
C GLY A 24 5.25 -5.25 -0.61
N MET A 25 4.81 -3.98 -0.65
CA MET A 25 4.20 -3.38 -1.83
C MET A 25 5.09 -3.48 -3.08
N GLN A 26 6.42 -3.41 -2.91
CA GLN A 26 7.39 -3.57 -3.99
C GLN A 26 7.25 -4.92 -4.73
N PHE A 27 6.87 -5.99 -4.04
CA PHE A 27 6.67 -7.30 -4.67
C PHE A 27 5.41 -7.30 -5.55
N MET A 28 4.36 -6.60 -5.12
CA MET A 28 3.15 -6.44 -5.93
C MET A 28 3.41 -5.56 -7.16
N SER A 29 4.18 -4.48 -7.00
CA SER A 29 4.49 -3.55 -8.08
C SER A 29 5.46 -4.12 -9.12
N ALA A 30 6.31 -5.07 -8.72
CA ALA A 30 7.31 -5.70 -9.58
C ALA A 30 6.80 -6.89 -10.39
N MET A 31 5.55 -7.33 -10.21
CA MET A 31 4.99 -8.45 -10.98
C MET A 31 5.06 -8.16 -12.48
N PRO A 32 5.40 -9.16 -13.32
CA PRO A 32 5.48 -8.99 -14.78
C PRO A 32 4.21 -8.38 -15.34
N ARG A 33 4.32 -7.47 -16.32
CA ARG A 33 3.14 -6.96 -17.03
C ARG A 33 2.93 -7.80 -18.27
N SER A 34 1.71 -8.30 -18.48
CA SER A 34 1.36 -8.97 -19.73
C SER A 34 1.20 -7.96 -20.86
N SER A 35 1.67 -8.34 -22.05
CA SER A 35 1.42 -7.63 -23.31
C SER A 35 0.17 -8.13 -24.04
N ALA A 36 -0.46 -9.20 -23.56
CA ALA A 36 -1.66 -9.74 -24.20
C ALA A 36 -2.90 -8.86 -23.96
N ALA A 37 -3.96 -9.13 -24.71
CA ALA A 37 -5.20 -8.39 -24.63
C ALA A 37 -5.74 -8.34 -23.18
N MET A 38 -6.24 -7.17 -22.77
CA MET A 38 -6.75 -6.91 -21.42
C MET A 38 -5.74 -7.11 -20.28
N GLY A 39 -4.45 -7.30 -20.58
CA GLY A 39 -3.39 -7.46 -19.57
C GLY A 39 -3.40 -8.80 -18.84
N VAL A 40 -4.10 -9.81 -19.35
CA VAL A 40 -4.06 -11.20 -18.84
C VAL A 40 -2.79 -11.88 -19.32
N TYR A 41 -2.12 -12.68 -18.49
CA TYR A 41 -0.96 -13.45 -18.93
C TYR A 41 -1.32 -14.45 -20.03
N ALA A 42 -0.42 -14.63 -21.01
CA ALA A 42 -0.66 -15.51 -22.16
C ALA A 42 -0.35 -16.98 -21.83
N THR A 43 0.58 -17.20 -20.90
CA THR A 43 1.09 -18.51 -20.52
C THR A 43 1.16 -18.66 -19.00
N GLU A 44 1.02 -19.90 -18.52
CA GLU A 44 1.11 -20.20 -17.08
C GLU A 44 2.48 -19.85 -16.49
N ALA A 45 3.55 -19.88 -17.29
CA ALA A 45 4.91 -19.55 -16.86
C ALA A 45 5.06 -18.08 -16.42
N GLU A 46 4.14 -17.20 -16.82
CA GLU A 46 4.13 -15.79 -16.40
C GLU A 46 3.45 -15.58 -15.03
N HIS A 47 2.72 -16.60 -14.54
CA HIS A 47 1.99 -16.49 -13.28
C HIS A 47 2.95 -16.42 -12.09
N THR A 48 2.82 -15.36 -11.30
CA THR A 48 3.43 -15.31 -9.96
C THR A 48 2.49 -15.99 -8.96
N VAL A 49 2.83 -17.21 -8.53
CA VAL A 49 1.98 -18.03 -7.66
C VAL A 49 2.01 -17.55 -6.22
N ILE A 50 0.85 -17.56 -5.56
CA ILE A 50 0.75 -17.40 -4.11
C ILE A 50 1.11 -18.74 -3.46
N ALA A 51 2.36 -18.88 -3.02
CA ALA A 51 2.86 -20.13 -2.44
C ALA A 51 2.24 -20.46 -1.07
N SER A 52 1.91 -19.45 -0.26
CA SER A 52 1.25 -19.63 1.03
C SER A 52 0.51 -18.36 1.46
N VAL A 53 -0.51 -18.55 2.29
CA VAL A 53 -1.25 -17.47 2.97
C VAL A 53 -1.49 -17.90 4.41
N ARG A 54 -1.19 -17.03 5.37
CA ARG A 54 -1.43 -17.28 6.80
C ARG A 54 -1.90 -16.00 7.47
N LEU A 55 -2.81 -16.13 8.42
CA LEU A 55 -3.08 -15.07 9.38
C LEU A 55 -1.96 -15.04 10.41
N ALA A 56 -1.56 -13.86 10.86
CA ALA A 56 -0.53 -13.74 11.90
C ALA A 56 -0.91 -14.53 13.18
N THR A 57 -2.20 -14.63 13.50
CA THR A 57 -2.70 -15.43 14.63
C THR A 57 -2.48 -16.93 14.49
N GLN A 58 -2.22 -17.43 13.28
CA GLN A 58 -1.90 -18.84 13.00
C GLN A 58 -0.40 -19.14 13.10
N LEU A 59 0.45 -18.13 13.26
CA LEU A 59 1.88 -18.33 13.50
C LEU A 59 2.15 -18.56 15.00
N PRO A 60 3.21 -19.32 15.35
CA PRO A 60 3.80 -19.31 16.69
C PRO A 60 4.04 -17.89 17.18
N GLU A 61 3.83 -17.64 18.47
CA GLU A 61 3.82 -16.26 19.01
C GLU A 61 5.14 -15.51 18.75
N ASP A 62 6.26 -16.22 18.81
CA ASP A 62 7.63 -15.74 18.55
C ASP A 62 7.92 -15.46 17.06
N GLU A 63 7.12 -16.01 16.14
CA GLU A 63 7.23 -15.76 14.69
C GLU A 63 6.29 -14.65 14.21
N ARG A 64 5.37 -14.17 15.06
CA ARG A 64 4.36 -13.19 14.64
C ARG A 64 4.98 -11.85 14.31
N PRO A 65 4.74 -11.30 13.10
CA PRO A 65 5.22 -9.97 12.79
C PRO A 65 4.38 -8.94 13.55
N HIS A 66 5.03 -8.15 14.40
CA HIS A 66 4.39 -7.07 15.13
C HIS A 66 4.53 -5.75 14.38
N PHE A 67 3.41 -5.05 14.22
CA PHE A 67 3.36 -3.74 13.59
C PHE A 67 2.74 -2.71 14.52
N GLN A 68 3.19 -1.47 14.38
CA GLN A 68 2.59 -0.30 15.01
C GLN A 68 2.08 0.63 13.91
N TYR A 69 0.90 1.19 14.11
CA TYR A 69 0.38 2.25 13.26
C TYR A 69 0.32 3.56 14.05
N ARG A 70 0.52 4.67 13.36
CA ARG A 70 0.31 6.00 13.93
C ARG A 70 -1.17 6.37 13.84
N ALA A 71 -1.76 6.69 14.98
CA ALA A 71 -3.09 7.28 15.03
C ALA A 71 -3.14 8.58 14.21
N THR A 72 -4.27 8.87 13.57
CA THR A 72 -4.42 9.99 12.63
C THR A 72 -5.16 11.19 13.23
N ASP A 73 -5.77 11.01 14.40
CA ASP A 73 -6.59 11.95 15.16
C ASP A 73 -5.77 12.74 16.19
N ASN A 74 -4.62 13.28 15.80
CA ASN A 74 -3.76 14.04 16.71
C ASN A 74 -3.00 15.18 16.01
N ALA A 75 -2.55 16.14 16.82
CA ALA A 75 -1.85 17.34 16.35
C ALA A 75 -0.56 17.02 15.56
N ARG A 76 0.15 15.93 15.88
CA ARG A 76 1.36 15.53 15.15
C ARG A 76 1.05 15.02 13.74
N TYR A 77 -0.07 14.35 13.56
CA TYR A 77 -0.52 13.91 12.24
C TYR A 77 -0.95 15.10 11.37
N ALA A 78 -1.72 16.03 11.94
CA ALA A 78 -2.11 17.28 11.27
C ALA A 78 -0.89 18.12 10.85
N ALA A 79 0.10 18.28 11.74
CA ALA A 79 1.34 19.00 11.43
C ALA A 79 2.13 18.33 10.28
N MET A 80 2.13 17.01 10.19
CA MET A 80 2.78 16.28 9.08
C MET A 80 2.08 16.53 7.74
N ILE A 81 0.75 16.58 7.72
CA ILE A 81 -0.02 16.94 6.50
C ILE A 81 0.33 18.37 6.07
N ALA A 82 0.27 19.34 6.99
CA ALA A 82 0.56 20.74 6.68
C ALA A 82 1.97 20.93 6.11
N LEU A 83 2.96 20.22 6.64
CA LEU A 83 4.34 20.23 6.12
C LEU A 83 4.43 19.64 4.70
N LYS A 84 3.63 18.61 4.38
CA LYS A 84 3.60 18.03 3.02
C LYS A 84 2.90 18.95 2.02
N GLU A 85 1.83 19.62 2.43
CA GLU A 85 1.12 20.59 1.59
C GLU A 85 1.97 21.83 1.31
N LYS A 86 2.70 22.30 2.32
CA LYS A 86 3.53 23.50 2.27
C LYS A 86 4.96 23.16 2.71
N PRO A 87 5.73 22.45 1.87
CA PRO A 87 7.08 22.08 2.22
C PRO A 87 7.99 23.32 2.29
N ALA A 88 9.04 23.23 3.10
CA ALA A 88 10.07 24.26 3.15
C ALA A 88 10.89 24.25 1.85
N ALA A 89 11.41 25.42 1.47
CA ALA A 89 12.37 25.53 0.38
C ALA A 89 13.58 24.59 0.63
N PRO A 90 14.15 23.96 -0.43
CA PRO A 90 13.92 24.21 -1.85
C PRO A 90 12.77 23.40 -2.48
N THR A 91 12.04 22.59 -1.70
CA THR A 91 10.96 21.76 -2.24
C THR A 91 9.74 22.62 -2.56
N VAL A 92 9.20 22.48 -3.78
CA VAL A 92 7.98 23.16 -4.21
C VAL A 92 6.78 22.24 -3.98
N GLY A 93 5.75 22.74 -3.29
CA GLY A 93 4.51 22.00 -3.11
C GLY A 93 3.73 21.88 -4.41
N THR A 94 3.34 20.67 -4.79
CA THR A 94 2.55 20.37 -6.00
C THR A 94 1.10 20.03 -5.69
N GLY A 95 0.65 20.27 -4.46
CA GLY A 95 -0.58 19.71 -3.91
C GLY A 95 -0.36 18.33 -3.27
N LEU A 96 -1.35 17.86 -2.54
CA LEU A 96 -1.31 16.60 -1.80
C LEU A 96 -2.63 15.84 -1.97
N GLU A 97 -2.56 14.65 -2.56
CA GLU A 97 -3.71 13.75 -2.63
C GLU A 97 -3.81 12.89 -1.36
N VAL A 98 -5.04 12.54 -0.97
CA VAL A 98 -5.26 11.70 0.22
C VAL A 98 -4.54 10.35 0.13
N CYS A 99 -4.39 9.81 -1.09
CA CYS A 99 -3.71 8.53 -1.31
C CYS A 99 -2.18 8.63 -1.30
N ASP A 100 -1.61 9.83 -1.35
CA ASP A 100 -0.15 10.05 -1.26
C ASP A 100 0.33 10.12 0.20
N LEU A 101 -0.61 10.19 1.15
CA LEU A 101 -0.32 10.10 2.57
C LEU A 101 0.14 8.69 2.93
N THR A 102 1.35 8.60 3.46
CA THR A 102 1.96 7.34 3.86
C THR A 102 1.17 6.76 5.06
N PRO A 103 0.83 5.46 5.08
CA PRO A 103 -0.06 4.85 6.06
C PRO A 103 0.44 4.85 7.52
N GLY A 104 1.64 5.39 7.79
CA GLY A 104 2.18 5.56 9.14
C GLY A 104 2.38 4.25 9.89
N VAL A 105 2.72 3.17 9.18
CA VAL A 105 2.94 1.84 9.75
C VAL A 105 4.44 1.51 9.77
N ARG A 106 4.89 0.84 10.84
CA ARG A 106 6.25 0.30 10.96
C ARG A 106 6.23 -1.05 11.68
N ARG A 107 7.26 -1.87 11.45
CA ARG A 107 7.54 -3.03 12.32
C ARG A 107 7.91 -2.54 13.73
N LYS A 108 7.38 -3.23 14.74
CA LYS A 108 7.80 -3.06 16.13
C LYS A 108 9.11 -3.82 16.28
N GLN A 109 10.16 -3.11 16.70
CA GLN A 109 11.41 -3.72 17.14
C GLN A 109 11.21 -4.42 18.48
#